data_AF-A0A2T6DH62-F1
#
_entry.id   AF-A0A2T6DH62-F1
#
_cell.length_a   1.000
_cell.length_b   1.000
_cell.length_c   1.000
_cell.angle_alpha   90.00
_cell.angle_beta   90.00
_cell.angle_gamma   90.00
#
_symmetry.space_group_name_H-M   'P 1'
#
loop_
_entity.id
_entity.type
_entity.pdbx_description
1 polymer ?
#
loop_
_entity_poly.entity_id
_entity_poly.type
_entity_poly.pdbx_seq_one_letter_code
_entity_poly.pdbx_strand_id
1 'polypeptide(L)'
;MHATKVVLLLVAFLLVLRLLSWGFGWPLHKWTRLSRSLRSALVNGASYALYLLFLIWDRIPGDTLDGAAVVVGGLVYCAYFVIDTKWLPWKDTKPNVAQS
;
A
#
# COMPACT_ATOMS: atom_id res chain seq x y z
N MET A 1 5.47 -11.75 -25.69
CA MET A 1 6.33 -12.28 -24.60
C MET A 1 6.88 -11.19 -23.68
N HIS A 2 7.22 -9.99 -24.17
CA HIS A 2 7.66 -8.88 -23.31
C HIS A 2 6.58 -8.40 -22.33
N ALA A 3 5.36 -8.16 -22.80
CA ALA A 3 4.26 -7.67 -21.97
C ALA A 3 3.96 -8.57 -20.75
N THR A 4 3.97 -9.90 -20.93
CA THR A 4 3.71 -10.85 -19.84
C THR A 4 4.76 -10.79 -18.73
N LYS A 5 6.04 -10.59 -19.08
CA LYS A 5 7.12 -10.44 -18.11
C LYS A 5 6.98 -9.15 -17.30
N VAL A 6 6.63 -8.06 -17.98
CA VAL A 6 6.39 -6.75 -17.35
C VAL A 6 5.20 -6.83 -16.39
N VAL A 7 4.10 -7.46 -16.80
CA VAL A 7 2.92 -7.68 -15.94
C VAL A 7 3.28 -8.53 -14.72
N LEU A 8 4.02 -9.62 -14.89
CA LEU A 8 4.47 -10.46 -13.77
C LEU A 8 5.37 -9.71 -12.80
N LEU A 9 6.33 -8.92 -13.29
CA LEU A 9 7.18 -8.07 -12.48
C LEU A 9 6.37 -7.04 -11.71
N LEU A 10 5.38 -6.43 -12.36
CA LEU A 10 4.50 -5.46 -11.72
C LEU A 10 3.69 -6.11 -10.60
N VAL A 11 3.07 -7.27 -10.86
CA VAL A 11 2.31 -8.02 -9.84
C VAL A 11 3.20 -8.44 -8.67
N ALA A 12 4.41 -8.94 -8.96
CA ALA A 12 5.37 -9.32 -7.93
C ALA A 12 5.79 -8.11 -7.07
N PHE A 13 6.04 -6.96 -7.71
CA PHE A 13 6.38 -5.72 -7.01
C PHE A 13 5.23 -5.23 -6.11
N LEU A 14 3.99 -5.29 -6.61
CA LEU A 14 2.81 -4.96 -5.82
C LEU A 14 2.63 -5.88 -4.62
N LEU A 15 2.89 -7.18 -4.77
CA LEU A 15 2.88 -8.14 -3.65
C LEU A 15 3.95 -7.81 -2.60
N VAL A 16 5.16 -7.43 -3.02
CA VAL A 16 6.22 -6.99 -2.10
C VAL A 16 5.79 -5.73 -1.35
N LEU A 17 5.27 -4.73 -2.06
CA LEU A 17 4.76 -3.49 -1.44
C LEU A 17 3.61 -3.74 -0.47
N ARG A 18 2.79 -4.77 -0.72
CA ARG A 18 1.70 -5.19 0.16
C ARG A 18 2.23 -5.83 1.45
N LEU A 19 3.24 -6.70 1.34
CA LEU A 19 3.90 -7.28 2.50
C LEU A 19 4.62 -6.21 3.32
N LEU A 20 5.28 -5.25 2.66
CA LEU A 20 5.89 -4.10 3.33
C LEU A 20 4.84 -3.23 4.03
N SER A 21 3.72 -2.94 3.38
CA SER A 21 2.57 -2.26 3.99
C SER A 21 2.15 -2.96 5.29
N TRP A 22 2.03 -4.28 5.29
CA TRP A 22 1.75 -5.01 6.52
C TRP A 22 2.86 -4.91 7.56
N GLY A 23 4.12 -5.04 7.12
CA GLY A 23 5.29 -4.87 7.98
C GLY A 23 5.36 -3.51 8.67
N PHE A 24 4.98 -2.44 7.99
CA PHE A 24 4.93 -1.07 8.55
C PHE A 24 3.65 -0.79 9.34
N GLY A 25 2.52 -1.34 8.94
CA GLY A 25 1.26 -1.09 9.63
C GLY A 25 1.15 -1.83 10.97
N TRP A 26 1.85 -2.95 11.17
CA TRP A 26 1.93 -3.64 12.46
C TRP A 26 2.56 -2.79 13.59
N PRO A 27 3.79 -2.23 13.44
CA PRO A 27 4.36 -1.34 14.44
C PRO A 27 3.53 -0.07 14.61
N LEU A 28 2.96 0.47 13.52
CA LEU A 28 2.05 1.60 13.60
C LEU A 28 0.79 1.25 14.42
N HIS A 29 0.25 0.04 14.28
CA HIS A 29 -0.85 -0.46 15.10
C HIS A 29 -0.46 -0.61 16.57
N LYS A 30 0.73 -1.13 16.84
CA LYS A 30 1.22 -1.37 18.21
C LYS A 30 1.52 -0.08 18.97
N TRP A 31 2.04 0.94 18.29
CA TRP A 31 2.50 2.17 18.93
C TRP A 31 1.53 3.34 18.85
N THR A 32 0.48 3.26 18.01
CA THR A 32 -0.45 4.37 17.82
C THR A 32 -1.92 3.97 17.99
N ARG A 33 -2.70 4.85 18.61
CA ARG A 33 -4.16 4.73 18.72
C ARG A 33 -4.88 5.39 17.53
N LEU A 34 -4.26 5.36 16.35
CA LEU A 34 -4.87 5.95 15.15
C LEU A 34 -6.15 5.19 14.77
N SER A 35 -7.10 5.93 14.21
CA SER A 35 -8.31 5.33 13.65
C SER A 35 -7.94 4.37 12.51
N ARG A 36 -8.76 3.33 12.32
CA ARG A 36 -8.55 2.31 11.31
C ARG A 36 -8.32 2.91 9.92
N SER A 37 -9.14 3.89 9.56
CA SER A 37 -9.06 4.60 8.27
C SER A 37 -7.76 5.39 8.12
N LEU A 38 -7.31 6.10 9.16
CA LEU A 38 -6.08 6.87 9.10
C LEU A 38 -4.84 5.96 9.03
N ARG A 39 -4.86 4.85 9.77
CA ARG A 39 -3.80 3.83 9.72
C ARG A 39 -3.69 3.24 8.32
N SER A 40 -4.82 2.86 7.72
CA SER A 40 -4.87 2.34 6.34
C SER A 40 -4.38 3.38 5.32
N ALA A 41 -4.78 4.65 5.47
CA ALA A 41 -4.34 5.73 4.59
C ALA A 41 -2.81 5.93 4.64
N LEU A 42 -2.24 5.95 5.85
CA LEU A 42 -0.79 6.13 6.06
C LEU A 42 0.02 4.96 5.50
N VAL A 43 -0.41 3.74 5.80
CA VAL A 43 0.33 2.54 5.41
C VAL A 43 0.27 2.32 3.90
N ASN A 44 -0.91 2.41 3.29
CA ASN A 44 -1.02 2.33 1.83
C ASN A 44 -0.36 3.54 1.17
N GLY A 45 -0.39 4.71 1.81
CA GLY A 45 0.22 5.93 1.31
C GLY A 45 1.73 5.82 1.25
N ALA A 46 2.35 5.22 2.27
CA ALA A 46 3.77 4.92 2.29
C ALA A 46 4.17 3.94 1.17
N SER A 47 3.40 2.87 0.95
CA SER A 47 3.65 1.94 -0.15
C SER A 47 3.50 2.60 -1.53
N TYR A 48 2.51 3.49 -1.70
CA TYR A 48 2.34 4.25 -2.94
C TYR A 48 3.47 5.27 -3.15
N ALA A 49 3.91 5.95 -2.09
CA ALA A 49 5.05 6.85 -2.16
C ALA A 49 6.34 6.10 -2.54
N LEU A 50 6.57 4.90 -1.99
CA LEU A 50 7.70 4.04 -2.38
C LEU A 50 7.61 3.62 -3.85
N TYR A 51 6.41 3.28 -4.34
CA TYR A 51 6.18 2.99 -5.75
C TYR A 51 6.54 4.18 -6.65
N LEU A 52 6.08 5.38 -6.29
CA LEU A 52 6.41 6.60 -7.04
C LEU A 52 7.90 6.93 -6.99
N LEU A 53 8.56 6.79 -5.84
CA LEU A 53 10.00 6.98 -5.72
C LEU A 53 10.78 6.00 -6.59
N PHE A 54 10.33 4.74 -6.65
CA PHE A 54 10.92 3.74 -7.52
C PHE A 54 10.76 4.12 -9.00
N LEU A 55 9.57 4.56 -9.43
CA LEU A 55 9.35 5.06 -10.79
C LEU A 55 10.24 6.28 -11.12
N ILE A 56 10.43 7.18 -10.16
CA ILE A 56 11.31 8.35 -10.35
C ILE A 56 12.78 7.92 -10.45
N TRP A 57 13.19 6.94 -9.66
CA TRP A 57 14.57 6.42 -9.65
C TRP A 57 14.91 5.65 -10.93
N ASP A 58 13.98 4.84 -11.43
CA ASP A 58 14.14 4.04 -12.66
C ASP A 58 14.08 4.89 -13.94
N ARG A 59 13.58 6.12 -13.83
CA ARG A 59 13.39 7.05 -14.95
C ARG A 59 14.74 7.46 -15.57
N ILE A 60 14.80 7.39 -16.90
CA ILE A 60 15.91 7.95 -17.67
C ILE A 60 15.89 9.48 -17.52
N PRO A 61 17.01 10.12 -17.16
CA PRO A 61 17.05 11.58 -17.03
C PRO A 61 16.64 12.26 -18.34
N GLY A 62 15.53 13.01 -18.30
CA GLY A 62 14.97 13.73 -19.45
C GLY A 62 13.70 13.13 -20.05
N ASP A 63 13.39 11.85 -19.80
CA ASP A 63 12.11 11.25 -20.26
C ASP A 63 10.95 11.74 -19.40
N THR A 64 9.67 11.67 -19.79
CA THR A 64 8.53 11.98 -18.90
C THR A 64 8.18 10.81 -17.98
N LEU A 65 7.59 11.09 -16.82
CA LEU A 65 7.16 10.03 -15.91
C LEU A 65 5.98 9.26 -16.54
N ASP A 66 6.08 7.92 -16.61
CA ASP A 66 5.07 7.09 -17.26
C ASP A 66 3.70 7.23 -16.56
N GLY A 67 2.80 7.96 -17.20
CA GLY A 67 1.47 8.21 -16.69
C GLY A 67 0.65 6.93 -16.53
N ALA A 68 0.87 5.91 -17.38
CA ALA A 68 0.17 4.64 -17.26
C ALA A 68 0.58 3.91 -15.97
N ALA A 69 1.89 3.89 -15.67
CA ALA A 69 2.41 3.33 -14.43
C ALA A 69 1.83 4.04 -13.20
N VAL A 70 1.77 5.38 -13.20
CA VAL A 70 1.18 6.17 -12.11
C VAL A 70 -0.30 5.82 -11.90
N VAL A 71 -1.10 5.76 -12.98
CA VAL A 71 -2.52 5.43 -12.90
C VAL A 71 -2.73 4.03 -12.35
N VAL A 72 -1.92 3.05 -12.79
CA VAL A 72 -1.99 1.68 -12.27
C VAL A 72 -1.64 1.64 -10.78
N GLY A 73 -0.59 2.33 -10.34
CA GLY A 73 -0.24 2.45 -8.93
C GLY A 73 -1.37 3.07 -8.10
N GLY A 74 -2.02 4.11 -8.62
CA GLY A 74 -3.15 4.77 -7.97
C GLY A 74 -4.37 3.86 -7.83
N LEU A 75 -4.70 3.08 -8.86
CA LEU A 75 -5.80 2.10 -8.81
C LEU A 75 -5.52 1.02 -7.75
N VAL A 76 -4.28 0.52 -7.70
CA VAL A 76 -3.88 -0.50 -6.73
C VAL A 76 -3.92 0.06 -5.30
N TYR A 77 -3.46 1.29 -5.10
CA TYR A 77 -3.60 2.00 -3.83
C TYR A 77 -5.07 2.08 -3.39
N CYS A 78 -5.97 2.53 -4.26
CA CYS A 78 -7.40 2.65 -3.96
C CYS A 78 -8.02 1.29 -3.61
N ALA A 79 -7.71 0.25 -4.38
CA ALA A 79 -8.20 -1.10 -4.13
C ALA A 79 -7.76 -1.61 -2.75
N TYR A 80 -6.46 -1.47 -2.42
CA TYR A 80 -5.94 -1.89 -1.13
C TYR A 80 -6.43 -1.04 0.04
N PHE A 81 -6.64 0.25 -0.15
CA PHE A 81 -7.26 1.12 0.86
C PHE A 81 -8.69 0.66 1.19
N VAL A 82 -9.51 0.36 0.17
CA VAL A 82 -10.87 -0.17 0.38
C VAL A 82 -10.84 -1.55 1.03
N ILE A 83 -9.90 -2.41 0.64
CA ILE A 83 -9.73 -3.73 1.28
C ILE A 83 -9.34 -3.54 2.74
N ASP A 84 -8.37 -2.70 3.07
CA ASP A 84 -7.87 -2.53 4.43
C ASP A 84 -8.89 -1.86 5.36
N THR A 85 -9.69 -0.93 4.85
CA THR A 85 -10.77 -0.32 5.65
C THR A 85 -11.80 -1.38 6.08
N LYS A 86 -12.07 -2.38 5.23
CA LYS A 86 -13.00 -3.49 5.53
C LYS A 86 -12.33 -4.65 6.26
N TRP A 87 -11.10 -4.98 5.89
CA TRP A 87 -10.35 -6.16 6.30
C TRP A 87 -8.88 -5.80 6.53
N LEU A 88 -8.54 -5.56 7.79
CA LEU A 88 -7.15 -5.54 8.24
C LEU A 88 -6.83 -6.87 8.93
N PRO A 89 -5.66 -7.48 8.66
CA PRO A 89 -5.23 -8.70 9.34
C PRO A 89 -5.05 -8.49 10.85
N TRP A 90 -4.92 -7.24 11.29
CA TRP A 90 -4.82 -6.89 12.70
C TRP A 90 -6.22 -6.53 13.22
N LYS A 91 -6.76 -7.40 14.07
CA LYS A 91 -7.96 -7.08 14.85
C LYS A 91 -7.58 -6.03 15.88
N ASP A 92 -8.26 -4.88 15.85
CA ASP A 92 -8.33 -4.03 17.02
C ASP A 92 -8.97 -4.88 18.13
N THR A 93 -8.19 -5.35 19.09
CA THR A 93 -8.72 -5.92 20.33
C THR A 93 -9.38 -4.76 21.06
N LYS A 94 -10.66 -4.48 20.74
CA LYS A 94 -11.47 -3.67 21.64
C LYS A 94 -11.50 -4.43 22.96
N PRO A 95 -11.05 -3.87 24.09
CA PRO A 95 -11.50 -4.40 25.36
C PRO A 95 -13.02 -4.31 25.31
N ASN A 96 -13.70 -5.44 25.46
CA ASN A 96 -15.13 -5.47 25.74
C ASN A 96 -15.30 -4.62 27.00
N VAL A 97 -15.66 -3.35 26.82
CA VAL A 97 -16.21 -2.56 27.92
C VAL A 97 -17.51 -3.28 28.23
N ALA A 98 -17.47 -4.01 29.34
CA ALA A 98 -18.60 -4.70 29.92
C ALA A 98 -19.80 -3.76 29.84
N GLN A 99 -20.83 -4.18 29.10
CA GLN A 99 -22.13 -3.54 29.22
C GLN A 99 -22.63 -3.90 30.62
N SER A 100 -22.43 -2.95 31.55
CA SER A 100 -23.04 -2.91 32.88
C SER A 100 -24.51 -2.55 32.76
#